data_AF-D7WBK7-F1
#
_entry.id   AF-D7WBK7-F1
#
_cell.length_a   1.000
_cell.length_b   1.000
_cell.length_c   1.000
_cell.angle_alpha   90.00
_cell.angle_beta   90.00
_cell.angle_gamma   90.00
#
_symmetry.space_group_name_H-M   'P 1'
#
loop_
_entity.id
_entity.type
_entity.pdbx_description
1 polymer ?
#
loop_
_entity_poly.entity_id
_entity_poly.type
_entity_poly.pdbx_seq_one_letter_code
_entity_poly.pdbx_strand_id
1 'polypeptide(L)'
;MLPGDPGERTDLVVMHDDGRWTGSPGAQDPRPALSLAKLYLGYWVLLEGKPEDQGKVLRMIRTSSDAVAGELDAAYPEAINEVAELFELTNTYSGGFWGRSSTSPYDLARFITAIIDDPVAEPIIRGMANHAPFAEDGFKQDFGTDQMAGVIGSKFGWSDDRSGAFGSVSFGPSWVIAAMSYGDVDEHTNDVHDWIDQSEDDLIFNLDHEEAEERGLTDGTDRLQVWLSDYGRSEPVPAIRPIIPEDDTDGRDTEDADDRDADD
;
A
#
# COMPACT_ATOMS: atom_id res chain seq x y z
N MET A 1 -23.50 17.94 7.45
CA MET A 1 -22.78 17.27 8.54
C MET A 1 -23.63 16.16 9.07
N LEU A 2 -23.46 14.99 8.45
CA LEU A 2 -23.70 13.73 9.15
C LEU A 2 -22.54 13.59 10.16
N PRO A 3 -22.76 13.09 11.38
CA PRO A 3 -21.65 12.72 12.26
C PRO A 3 -20.80 11.64 11.56
N GLY A 4 -19.49 11.88 11.43
CA GLY A 4 -18.59 10.99 10.68
C GLY A 4 -18.14 11.51 9.32
N ASP A 5 -18.19 12.84 9.09
CA ASP A 5 -17.65 13.40 7.85
C ASP A 5 -16.15 13.00 7.67
N PRO A 6 -15.71 12.80 6.43
CA PRO A 6 -14.31 12.54 6.05
C PRO A 6 -13.31 13.54 6.62
N GLY A 7 -12.18 13.04 7.07
CA GLY A 7 -11.17 13.84 7.74
C GLY A 7 -11.47 14.12 9.22
N GLU A 8 -12.67 13.79 9.73
CA GLU A 8 -12.90 13.72 11.18
C GLU A 8 -12.66 12.30 11.71
N ARG A 9 -13.32 11.30 11.13
CA ARG A 9 -13.19 9.90 11.56
C ARG A 9 -12.32 9.07 10.63
N THR A 10 -12.65 9.08 9.35
CA THR A 10 -12.05 8.23 8.32
C THR A 10 -11.35 9.08 7.27
N ASP A 11 -10.12 8.70 6.97
CA ASP A 11 -9.39 9.18 5.79
C ASP A 11 -9.20 8.06 4.80
N LEU A 12 -9.27 8.37 3.51
CA LEU A 12 -9.10 7.39 2.46
C LEU A 12 -8.52 7.99 1.19
N VAL A 13 -8.05 7.10 0.32
CA VAL A 13 -7.57 7.41 -1.02
C VAL A 13 -7.90 6.26 -1.97
N VAL A 14 -8.17 6.62 -3.21
CA VAL A 14 -8.15 5.75 -4.38
C VAL A 14 -7.03 6.25 -5.29
N MET A 15 -6.05 5.40 -5.57
CA MET A 15 -4.92 5.67 -6.46
C MET A 15 -5.05 4.82 -7.72
N HIS A 16 -4.79 5.41 -8.87
CA HIS A 16 -4.83 4.76 -10.17
C HIS A 16 -3.42 4.52 -10.71
N ASP A 17 -3.28 3.52 -11.58
CA ASP A 17 -2.03 3.14 -12.24
C ASP A 17 -1.44 4.25 -13.13
N ASP A 18 -2.30 5.14 -13.66
CA ASP A 18 -1.89 6.35 -14.39
C ASP A 18 -1.32 7.46 -13.51
N GLY A 19 -1.18 7.19 -12.21
CA GLY A 19 -0.58 8.10 -11.24
C GLY A 19 -1.52 9.21 -10.80
N ARG A 20 -2.83 9.12 -11.01
CA ARG A 20 -3.79 10.03 -10.36
C ARG A 20 -4.34 9.41 -9.09
N TRP A 21 -4.71 10.25 -8.13
CA TRP A 21 -5.40 9.79 -6.93
C TRP A 21 -6.55 10.71 -6.58
N THR A 22 -7.54 10.18 -5.87
CA THR A 22 -8.61 10.95 -5.23
C THR A 22 -8.79 10.50 -3.79
N GLY A 23 -9.02 11.41 -2.84
CA GLY A 23 -9.15 11.03 -1.43
C GLY A 23 -9.79 12.09 -0.54
N SER A 24 -9.91 11.78 0.74
CA SER A 24 -10.38 12.72 1.76
C SER A 24 -9.41 13.89 1.95
N PRO A 25 -9.86 15.01 2.56
CA PRO A 25 -8.97 16.11 2.90
C PRO A 25 -7.76 15.73 3.77
N GLY A 26 -7.90 14.74 4.64
CA GLY A 26 -6.85 14.20 5.51
C GLY A 26 -6.18 12.93 4.98
N ALA A 27 -6.30 12.62 3.69
CA ALA A 27 -5.72 11.41 3.10
C ALA A 27 -4.19 11.28 3.31
N GLN A 28 -3.51 12.41 3.52
CA GLN A 28 -2.08 12.48 3.82
C GLN A 28 -1.76 12.56 5.32
N ASP A 29 -2.75 12.71 6.19
CA ASP A 29 -2.52 12.83 7.62
C ASP A 29 -2.12 11.48 8.23
N PRO A 30 -1.06 11.44 9.05
CA PRO A 30 -0.60 10.19 9.64
C PRO A 30 -1.58 9.66 10.69
N ARG A 31 -1.86 8.35 10.62
CA ARG A 31 -2.68 7.55 11.52
C ARG A 31 -1.90 6.29 11.96
N PRO A 32 -2.29 5.61 13.05
CA PRO A 32 -1.62 4.39 13.48
C PRO A 32 -1.62 3.33 12.36
N ALA A 33 -0.44 2.84 11.96
CA ALA A 33 -0.30 1.86 10.88
C ALA A 33 -0.77 0.45 11.29
N LEU A 34 -0.68 0.10 12.58
CA LEU A 34 -1.14 -1.20 13.10
C LEU A 34 -0.52 -2.36 12.30
N SER A 35 -1.30 -3.39 11.96
CA SER A 35 -0.85 -4.50 11.12
C SER A 35 -0.57 -4.15 9.65
N LEU A 36 -0.85 -2.91 9.20
CA LEU A 36 -0.45 -2.45 7.87
C LEU A 36 1.06 -2.22 7.79
N ALA A 37 1.72 -1.90 8.92
CA ALA A 37 3.18 -1.72 9.00
C ALA A 37 3.97 -2.97 8.55
N LYS A 38 3.34 -4.16 8.61
CA LYS A 38 3.92 -5.42 8.13
C LYS A 38 4.22 -5.40 6.63
N LEU A 39 3.57 -4.54 5.85
CA LEU A 39 3.84 -4.35 4.42
C LEU A 39 5.24 -3.75 4.21
N TYR A 40 5.56 -2.67 4.94
CA TYR A 40 6.87 -2.01 4.89
C TYR A 40 7.98 -2.92 5.43
N LEU A 41 7.75 -3.50 6.61
CA LEU A 41 8.68 -4.46 7.22
C LEU A 41 8.95 -5.66 6.29
N GLY A 42 7.88 -6.21 5.71
CA GLY A 42 7.98 -7.33 4.78
C GLY A 42 8.79 -6.99 3.54
N TYR A 43 8.60 -5.80 2.98
CA TYR A 43 9.30 -5.40 1.76
C TYR A 43 10.80 -5.25 2.00
N TRP A 44 11.18 -4.57 3.09
CA TRP A 44 12.58 -4.47 3.49
C TRP A 44 13.21 -5.86 3.68
N VAL A 45 12.51 -6.77 4.36
CA VAL A 45 13.02 -8.13 4.60
C VAL A 45 13.21 -8.90 3.28
N LEU A 46 12.33 -8.68 2.29
CA LEU A 46 12.46 -9.29 0.97
C LEU A 46 13.66 -8.73 0.18
N LEU A 47 13.97 -7.45 0.38
CA LEU A 47 15.08 -6.79 -0.30
C LEU A 47 16.44 -7.11 0.35
N GLU A 48 16.55 -6.96 1.67
CA GLU A 48 17.82 -6.94 2.42
C GLU A 48 17.95 -8.07 3.46
N GLY A 49 16.83 -8.69 3.83
CA GLY A 49 16.78 -9.71 4.88
C GLY A 49 17.45 -11.02 4.50
N LYS A 50 17.82 -11.81 5.50
CA LYS A 50 18.37 -13.16 5.27
C LYS A 50 17.34 -14.07 4.61
N PRO A 51 17.75 -15.08 3.80
CA PRO A 51 16.81 -15.99 3.13
C PRO A 51 15.80 -16.68 4.07
N GLU A 52 16.21 -16.98 5.30
CA GLU A 52 15.32 -17.58 6.31
C GLU A 52 14.19 -16.64 6.75
N ASP A 53 14.46 -15.33 6.78
CA ASP A 53 13.50 -14.29 7.16
C ASP A 53 12.61 -13.91 5.98
N GLN A 54 13.17 -13.84 4.77
CA GLN A 54 12.42 -13.69 3.52
C GLN A 54 11.31 -14.73 3.40
N GLY A 55 11.61 -15.99 3.72
CA GLY A 55 10.66 -17.10 3.72
C GLY A 55 9.47 -16.94 4.69
N LYS A 56 9.54 -16.02 5.66
CA LYS A 56 8.48 -15.77 6.64
C LYS A 56 7.48 -14.72 6.16
N VAL A 57 7.85 -13.86 5.20
CA VAL A 57 7.06 -12.68 4.80
C VAL A 57 5.68 -13.06 4.26
N LEU A 58 5.60 -14.07 3.38
CA LEU A 58 4.31 -14.53 2.85
C LEU A 58 3.32 -14.93 3.96
N ARG A 59 3.79 -15.69 4.96
CA ARG A 59 2.97 -16.08 6.10
C ARG A 59 2.56 -14.86 6.93
N MET A 60 3.51 -13.97 7.21
CA MET A 60 3.27 -12.75 7.99
C MET A 60 2.14 -11.92 7.39
N ILE A 61 2.18 -11.68 6.08
CA ILE A 61 1.15 -10.91 5.38
C ILE A 61 -0.17 -11.66 5.37
N ARG A 62 -0.17 -12.92 4.94
CA ARG A 62 -1.38 -13.73 4.76
C ARG A 62 -2.19 -13.90 6.05
N THR A 63 -1.54 -14.19 7.17
CA THR A 63 -2.22 -14.45 8.45
C THR A 63 -2.11 -13.28 9.42
N SER A 64 -1.58 -12.13 8.99
CA SER A 64 -1.30 -10.98 9.83
C SER A 64 -0.56 -11.34 11.13
N SER A 65 0.46 -12.20 11.05
CA SER A 65 1.14 -12.77 12.24
C SER A 65 1.96 -11.72 12.99
N ASP A 66 1.55 -11.40 14.22
CA ASP A 66 2.29 -10.49 15.12
C ASP A 66 3.57 -11.14 15.65
N ALA A 67 3.58 -12.46 15.83
CA ALA A 67 4.76 -13.18 16.28
C ALA A 67 5.90 -13.06 15.24
N VAL A 68 5.59 -13.26 13.96
CA VAL A 68 6.57 -13.09 12.88
C VAL A 68 6.97 -11.62 12.74
N ALA A 69 6.02 -10.69 12.80
CA ALA A 69 6.35 -9.27 12.71
C ALA A 69 7.26 -8.82 13.86
N GLY A 70 7.01 -9.27 15.09
CA GLY A 70 7.86 -8.97 16.24
C GLY A 70 9.27 -9.57 16.13
N GLU A 71 9.39 -10.77 15.56
CA GLU A 71 10.70 -11.38 15.28
C GLU A 71 11.49 -10.58 14.24
N LEU A 72 10.84 -10.22 13.13
CA LEU A 72 11.47 -9.49 12.02
C LEU A 72 11.82 -8.05 12.42
N ASP A 73 10.93 -7.34 13.10
CA ASP A 73 11.17 -5.97 13.60
C ASP A 73 12.31 -5.93 14.62
N ALA A 74 12.44 -6.97 15.46
CA ALA A 74 13.57 -7.07 16.40
C ALA A 74 14.90 -7.35 15.69
N ALA A 75 14.87 -8.08 14.58
CA ALA A 75 16.05 -8.36 13.76
C ALA A 75 16.47 -7.16 12.89
N TYR A 76 15.48 -6.37 12.43
CA TYR A 76 15.64 -5.30 11.44
C TYR A 76 14.86 -4.03 11.88
N PRO A 77 15.25 -3.37 12.98
CA PRO A 77 14.51 -2.24 13.55
C PRO A 77 14.46 -0.98 12.65
N GLU A 78 15.36 -0.88 11.67
CA GLU A 78 15.44 0.18 10.66
C GLU A 78 14.42 0.03 9.51
N ALA A 79 13.91 -1.18 9.30
CA ALA A 79 13.24 -1.60 8.08
C ALA A 79 12.11 -0.66 7.62
N ILE A 80 11.22 -0.27 8.54
CA ILE A 80 10.06 0.59 8.20
C ILE A 80 10.51 1.99 7.78
N ASN A 81 11.51 2.55 8.45
CA ASN A 81 12.00 3.90 8.13
C ASN A 81 12.78 3.90 6.81
N GLU A 82 13.60 2.88 6.55
CA GLU A 82 14.33 2.78 5.28
C GLU A 82 13.39 2.57 4.09
N VAL A 83 12.31 1.79 4.25
CA VAL A 83 11.27 1.70 3.21
C VAL A 83 10.53 3.02 3.04
N ALA A 84 10.22 3.72 4.13
CA ALA A 84 9.61 5.04 4.03
C ALA A 84 10.51 6.03 3.26
N GLU A 85 11.82 6.01 3.49
CA GLU A 85 12.79 6.82 2.74
C GLU A 85 12.89 6.38 1.27
N LEU A 86 12.98 5.08 1.01
CA LEU A 86 13.11 4.52 -0.34
C LEU A 86 11.94 4.90 -1.26
N PHE A 87 10.72 4.91 -0.73
CA PHE A 87 9.50 5.21 -1.48
C PHE A 87 9.00 6.66 -1.29
N GLU A 88 9.77 7.48 -0.57
CA GLU A 88 9.44 8.89 -0.27
C GLU A 88 8.09 9.03 0.46
N LEU A 89 7.80 8.11 1.40
CA LEU A 89 6.57 8.05 2.21
C LEU A 89 6.66 8.99 3.42
N THR A 90 6.43 10.29 3.17
CA THR A 90 6.68 11.36 4.15
C THR A 90 5.86 11.31 5.44
N ASN A 91 4.78 10.54 5.48
CA ASN A 91 3.92 10.37 6.65
C ASN A 91 4.02 8.97 7.26
N THR A 92 4.99 8.18 6.82
CA THR A 92 5.26 6.82 7.29
C THR A 92 6.53 6.78 8.11
N TYR A 93 6.44 6.29 9.35
CA TYR A 93 7.60 6.20 10.25
C TYR A 93 7.34 5.19 11.38
N SER A 94 8.41 4.57 11.86
CA SER A 94 8.38 3.69 13.02
C SER A 94 8.21 4.48 14.32
N GLY A 95 7.39 3.94 15.24
CA GLY A 95 7.25 4.42 16.62
C GLY A 95 8.17 3.71 17.62
N GLY A 96 9.25 3.07 17.14
CA GLY A 96 10.19 2.26 17.92
C GLY A 96 9.82 0.78 18.04
N PHE A 97 8.61 0.39 17.60
CA PHE A 97 8.23 -0.99 17.32
C PHE A 97 7.18 -0.99 16.20
N TRP A 98 7.13 -2.05 15.39
CA TRP A 98 6.30 -2.11 14.17
C TRP A 98 4.84 -1.67 14.37
N GLY A 99 4.16 -2.11 15.44
CA GLY A 99 2.74 -1.81 15.69
C GLY A 99 2.48 -0.44 16.30
N ARG A 100 3.52 0.33 16.64
CA ARG A 100 3.44 1.76 16.97
C ARG A 100 3.83 2.68 15.82
N SER A 101 4.07 2.11 14.64
CA SER A 101 4.34 2.91 13.45
C SER A 101 3.12 3.73 13.05
N SER A 102 3.38 4.83 12.35
CA SER A 102 2.37 5.66 11.71
C SER A 102 2.51 5.56 10.20
N THR A 103 1.41 5.78 9.48
CA THR A 103 1.35 5.94 8.01
C THR A 103 0.09 6.72 7.65
N SER A 104 -0.12 7.08 6.39
CA SER A 104 -1.35 7.69 5.90
C SER A 104 -2.01 6.79 4.85
N PRO A 105 -3.33 6.93 4.59
CA PRO A 105 -3.96 6.28 3.45
C PRO A 105 -3.19 6.53 2.14
N TYR A 106 -2.76 7.77 1.93
CA TYR A 106 -1.98 8.17 0.76
C TYR A 106 -0.66 7.39 0.63
N ASP A 107 0.14 7.33 1.70
CA ASP A 107 1.42 6.61 1.68
C ASP A 107 1.23 5.10 1.50
N LEU A 108 0.19 4.51 2.09
CA LEU A 108 -0.16 3.11 1.89
C LEU A 108 -0.51 2.81 0.42
N ALA A 109 -1.39 3.60 -0.18
CA ALA A 109 -1.80 3.40 -1.56
C ALA A 109 -0.65 3.67 -2.54
N ARG A 110 0.18 4.69 -2.27
CA ARG A 110 1.41 4.98 -3.01
C ARG A 110 2.36 3.80 -2.98
N PHE A 111 2.59 3.25 -1.79
CA PHE A 111 3.47 2.11 -1.60
C PHE A 111 2.99 0.88 -2.37
N ILE A 112 1.72 0.47 -2.19
CA ILE A 112 1.17 -0.69 -2.89
C ILE A 112 1.19 -0.50 -4.42
N THR A 113 0.83 0.69 -4.92
CA THR A 113 0.91 1.01 -6.36
C THR A 113 2.34 0.83 -6.89
N ALA A 114 3.34 1.22 -6.09
CA ALA A 114 4.75 1.11 -6.49
C ALA A 114 5.27 -0.32 -6.55
N ILE A 115 4.76 -1.21 -5.69
CA ILE A 115 5.30 -2.56 -5.52
C ILE A 115 4.48 -3.66 -6.21
N ILE A 116 3.31 -3.34 -6.79
CA ILE A 116 2.40 -4.36 -7.33
C ILE A 116 3.04 -5.22 -8.44
N ASP A 117 3.87 -4.60 -9.27
CA ASP A 117 4.61 -5.23 -10.36
C ASP A 117 6.10 -5.45 -10.04
N ASP A 118 6.52 -5.18 -8.79
CA ASP A 118 7.89 -5.40 -8.35
C ASP A 118 8.12 -6.90 -8.06
N PRO A 119 9.05 -7.58 -8.77
CA PRO A 119 9.38 -8.97 -8.50
C PRO A 119 9.83 -9.26 -7.06
N VAL A 120 10.46 -8.29 -6.39
CA VAL A 120 10.88 -8.42 -4.97
C VAL A 120 9.66 -8.56 -4.07
N ALA A 121 8.60 -7.80 -4.35
CA ALA A 121 7.40 -7.74 -3.54
C ALA A 121 6.42 -8.90 -3.77
N GLU A 122 6.74 -9.84 -4.66
CA GLU A 122 5.87 -10.95 -5.04
C GLU A 122 5.28 -11.72 -3.81
N PRO A 123 6.05 -12.02 -2.75
CA PRO A 123 5.48 -12.66 -1.55
C PRO A 123 4.47 -11.79 -0.77
N ILE A 124 4.59 -10.47 -0.82
CA ILE A 124 3.62 -9.54 -0.22
C ILE A 124 2.32 -9.55 -1.03
N ILE A 125 2.43 -9.31 -2.35
CA ILE A 125 1.28 -9.24 -3.25
C ILE A 125 0.51 -10.56 -3.25
N ARG A 126 1.21 -11.70 -3.31
CA ARG A 126 0.59 -13.02 -3.18
C ARG A 126 -0.06 -13.21 -1.81
N GLY A 127 0.56 -12.73 -0.74
CA GLY A 127 0.04 -12.81 0.62
C GLY A 127 -1.25 -12.03 0.80
N MET A 128 -1.34 -10.84 0.22
CA MET A 128 -2.55 -10.02 0.16
C MET A 128 -3.64 -10.70 -0.67
N ALA A 129 -3.33 -11.17 -1.88
CA ALA A 129 -4.31 -11.85 -2.75
C ALA A 129 -4.84 -13.18 -2.19
N ASN A 130 -4.15 -13.74 -1.20
CA ASN A 130 -4.51 -15.01 -0.57
C ASN A 130 -4.60 -14.87 0.95
N HIS A 131 -4.98 -13.70 1.46
CA HIS A 131 -5.11 -13.48 2.90
C HIS A 131 -6.02 -14.54 3.52
N ALA A 132 -5.69 -14.98 4.73
CA ALA A 132 -6.51 -15.95 5.44
C ALA A 132 -7.85 -15.31 5.86
N PRO A 133 -8.97 -16.06 5.91
CA PRO A 133 -10.25 -15.51 6.39
C PRO A 133 -10.18 -14.97 7.83
N PHE A 134 -9.26 -15.53 8.63
CA PHE A 134 -8.97 -15.08 9.98
C PHE A 134 -7.45 -14.88 10.13
N ALA A 135 -7.08 -13.82 10.83
CA ALA A 135 -5.71 -13.59 11.28
C ALA A 135 -5.30 -14.61 12.35
N GLU A 136 -4.00 -14.62 12.69
CA GLU A 136 -3.45 -15.55 13.69
C GLU A 136 -4.07 -15.36 15.08
N ASP A 137 -4.52 -14.14 15.40
CA ASP A 137 -5.25 -13.79 16.64
C ASP A 137 -6.76 -14.15 16.58
N GLY A 138 -7.23 -14.68 15.45
CA GLY A 138 -8.61 -15.04 15.19
C GLY A 138 -9.52 -13.90 14.76
N PHE A 139 -9.00 -12.68 14.53
CA PHE A 139 -9.80 -11.59 13.97
C PHE A 139 -10.12 -11.83 12.50
N LYS A 140 -11.36 -11.52 12.09
CA LYS A 140 -11.82 -11.76 10.72
C LYS A 140 -11.22 -10.72 9.78
N GLN A 141 -10.76 -11.16 8.62
CA GLN A 141 -10.08 -10.34 7.61
C GLN A 141 -10.99 -10.21 6.38
N ASP A 142 -12.09 -9.47 6.49
CA ASP A 142 -13.07 -9.26 5.40
C ASP A 142 -13.82 -7.91 5.50
N PHE A 143 -13.10 -6.83 5.81
CA PHE A 143 -13.71 -5.54 6.16
C PHE A 143 -13.13 -4.37 5.35
N GLY A 144 -13.81 -3.22 5.40
CA GLY A 144 -13.36 -2.00 4.73
C GLY A 144 -13.20 -2.19 3.22
N THR A 145 -12.01 -1.86 2.71
CA THR A 145 -11.71 -1.87 1.27
C THR A 145 -11.76 -3.25 0.63
N ASP A 146 -11.67 -4.34 1.40
CA ASP A 146 -11.81 -5.72 0.89
C ASP A 146 -13.22 -6.04 0.39
N GLN A 147 -14.21 -5.27 0.83
CA GLN A 147 -15.61 -5.43 0.41
C GLN A 147 -15.95 -4.66 -0.87
N MET A 148 -14.96 -4.01 -1.51
CA MET A 148 -15.15 -3.33 -2.79
C MET A 148 -15.18 -4.34 -3.95
N ALA A 149 -15.95 -4.03 -4.99
CA ALA A 149 -16.01 -4.84 -6.20
C ALA A 149 -14.64 -4.84 -6.92
N GLY A 150 -14.22 -6.01 -7.42
CA GLY A 150 -12.98 -6.14 -8.18
C GLY A 150 -11.69 -6.18 -7.36
N VAL A 151 -11.77 -6.23 -6.02
CA VAL A 151 -10.62 -6.49 -5.15
C VAL A 151 -9.94 -7.81 -5.54
N ILE A 152 -8.62 -7.75 -5.70
CA ILE A 152 -7.76 -8.91 -5.95
C ILE A 152 -7.04 -9.33 -4.67
N GLY A 153 -6.61 -8.37 -3.85
CA GLY A 153 -5.94 -8.66 -2.59
C GLY A 153 -5.94 -7.50 -1.61
N SER A 154 -5.86 -7.85 -0.32
CA SER A 154 -6.06 -6.90 0.78
C SER A 154 -5.12 -7.12 1.96
N LYS A 155 -4.87 -6.05 2.70
CA LYS A 155 -4.22 -6.07 4.02
C LYS A 155 -5.00 -5.18 5.00
N PHE A 156 -5.03 -5.65 6.24
CA PHE A 156 -5.85 -5.10 7.31
C PHE A 156 -5.00 -4.67 8.51
N GLY A 157 -5.49 -3.68 9.26
CA GLY A 157 -4.95 -3.22 10.53
C GLY A 157 -6.07 -2.89 11.52
N TRP A 158 -5.89 -3.27 12.79
CA TRP A 158 -6.83 -2.99 13.88
C TRP A 158 -6.07 -2.79 15.19
N SER A 159 -6.63 -1.99 16.09
CA SER A 159 -6.14 -1.86 17.46
C SER A 159 -6.56 -3.05 18.32
N ASP A 160 -5.77 -3.38 19.35
CA ASP A 160 -6.03 -4.50 20.26
C ASP A 160 -7.39 -4.38 20.98
N ASP A 161 -7.84 -3.16 21.26
CA ASP A 161 -9.13 -2.87 21.89
C ASP A 161 -10.33 -3.02 20.93
N ARG A 162 -10.07 -3.15 19.62
CA ARG A 162 -11.05 -3.29 18.53
C ARG A 162 -12.07 -2.14 18.45
N SER A 163 -11.74 -0.98 18.99
CA SER A 163 -12.57 0.23 18.94
C SER A 163 -11.77 1.53 18.78
N GLY A 164 -10.44 1.46 18.83
CA GLY A 164 -9.56 2.62 18.76
C GLY A 164 -9.24 3.04 17.33
N ALA A 165 -8.78 2.11 16.49
CA ALA A 165 -8.42 2.39 15.12
C ALA A 165 -8.47 1.15 14.22
N PHE A 166 -8.90 1.36 12.97
CA PHE A 166 -8.93 0.36 11.91
C PHE A 166 -8.35 0.93 10.62
N GLY A 167 -7.83 0.05 9.78
CA GLY A 167 -7.42 0.41 8.44
C GLY A 167 -7.40 -0.79 7.51
N SER A 168 -7.58 -0.52 6.23
CA SER A 168 -7.51 -1.52 5.18
C SER A 168 -6.91 -0.90 3.92
N VAL A 169 -6.14 -1.70 3.19
CA VAL A 169 -5.65 -1.36 1.85
C VAL A 169 -5.91 -2.56 0.93
N SER A 170 -6.43 -2.28 -0.26
CA SER A 170 -6.78 -3.28 -1.26
C SER A 170 -6.36 -2.83 -2.64
N PHE A 171 -5.97 -3.76 -3.50
CA PHE A 171 -5.70 -3.49 -4.90
C PHE A 171 -6.64 -4.27 -5.81
N GLY A 172 -6.99 -3.64 -6.93
CA GLY A 172 -7.70 -4.22 -8.05
C GLY A 172 -6.85 -4.16 -9.33
N PRO A 173 -7.46 -4.32 -10.51
CA PRO A 173 -6.74 -4.39 -11.79
C PRO A 173 -5.93 -3.14 -12.17
N SER A 174 -6.40 -1.94 -11.79
CA SER A 174 -5.80 -0.65 -12.19
C SER A 174 -5.93 0.41 -11.09
N TRP A 175 -6.11 -0.02 -9.85
CA TRP A 175 -6.33 0.86 -8.73
C TRP A 175 -5.89 0.24 -7.40
N VAL A 176 -5.62 1.11 -6.44
CA VAL A 176 -5.38 0.79 -5.04
C VAL A 176 -6.25 1.70 -4.18
N ILE A 177 -6.99 1.12 -3.23
CA ILE A 177 -7.79 1.85 -2.26
C ILE A 177 -7.18 1.64 -0.88
N ALA A 178 -6.94 2.70 -0.14
CA ALA A 178 -6.55 2.63 1.26
C ALA A 178 -7.48 3.51 2.11
N ALA A 179 -7.84 3.03 3.29
CA ALA A 179 -8.66 3.77 4.24
C ALA A 179 -8.17 3.52 5.66
N MET A 180 -8.27 4.53 6.52
CA MET A 180 -7.89 4.47 7.93
C MET A 180 -8.86 5.30 8.78
N SER A 181 -9.36 4.71 9.86
CA SER A 181 -10.41 5.26 10.71
C SER A 181 -10.01 5.20 12.17
N TYR A 182 -10.40 6.21 12.96
CA TYR A 182 -10.55 6.04 14.40
C TYR A 182 -11.95 5.49 14.67
N GLY A 183 -12.10 4.47 15.51
CA GLY A 183 -13.40 3.82 15.72
C GLY A 183 -13.31 2.30 15.57
N ASP A 184 -14.47 1.67 15.37
CA ASP A 184 -14.57 0.22 15.23
C ASP A 184 -14.63 -0.26 13.76
N VAL A 185 -14.71 -1.58 13.58
CA VAL A 185 -14.71 -2.23 12.26
C VAL A 185 -15.95 -1.90 11.43
N ASP A 186 -17.10 -1.71 12.07
CA ASP A 186 -18.36 -1.42 11.39
C ASP A 186 -18.34 0.04 10.92
N GLU A 187 -17.87 0.97 11.76
CA GLU A 187 -17.66 2.36 11.37
C GLU A 187 -16.67 2.48 10.20
N HIS A 188 -15.53 1.79 10.28
CA HIS A 188 -14.56 1.78 9.19
C HIS A 188 -15.15 1.24 7.88
N THR A 189 -15.90 0.14 7.97
CA THR A 189 -16.48 -0.51 6.78
C THR A 189 -17.60 0.33 6.16
N ASN A 190 -18.51 0.86 6.99
CA ASN A 190 -19.60 1.71 6.51
C ASN A 190 -19.06 2.99 5.87
N ASP A 191 -18.05 3.63 6.49
CA ASP A 191 -17.44 4.83 5.92
C ASP A 191 -16.83 4.57 4.55
N VAL A 192 -16.14 3.42 4.36
CA VAL A 192 -15.59 3.04 3.06
C VAL A 192 -16.70 2.90 2.00
N HIS A 193 -17.80 2.20 2.32
CA HIS A 193 -18.93 2.02 1.39
C HIS A 193 -19.69 3.31 1.09
N ASP A 194 -19.90 4.16 2.10
CA ASP A 194 -20.61 5.42 1.94
C ASP A 194 -19.81 6.41 1.07
N TRP A 195 -18.48 6.31 1.15
CA TRP A 195 -17.59 7.22 0.47
C TRP A 195 -17.33 6.81 -0.97
N ILE A 196 -17.05 5.52 -1.18
CA ILE A 196 -16.71 4.94 -2.46
C ILE A 196 -17.98 4.50 -3.17
N ASP A 197 -18.47 5.37 -4.05
CA ASP A 197 -19.60 5.06 -4.92
C ASP A 197 -19.19 4.01 -5.96
N GLN A 198 -19.84 2.84 -5.92
CA GLN A 198 -19.64 1.74 -6.86
C GLN A 198 -20.77 1.58 -7.89
N SER A 199 -21.71 2.51 -7.94
CA SER A 199 -22.96 2.37 -8.70
C SER A 199 -22.86 2.70 -10.19
N GLU A 200 -21.73 3.24 -10.64
CA GLU A 200 -21.43 3.43 -12.06
C GLU A 200 -20.53 2.27 -12.53
N ASP A 201 -21.10 1.38 -13.35
CA ASP A 201 -20.41 0.32 -14.10
C ASP A 201 -19.44 0.92 -15.14
N ASP A 202 -18.39 1.63 -14.71
CA ASP A 202 -17.27 2.04 -15.57
C ASP A 202 -16.07 1.11 -15.33
N LEU A 203 -16.37 -0.19 -15.41
CA LEU A 203 -15.45 -1.17 -15.97
C LEU A 203 -15.81 -1.30 -17.46
N ILE A 204 -15.18 -0.49 -18.33
CA ILE A 204 -14.76 -0.77 -19.73
C ILE A 204 -14.76 0.51 -20.59
N PHE A 205 -13.60 0.83 -21.17
CA PHE A 205 -13.38 1.86 -22.20
C PHE A 205 -14.20 1.62 -23.49
N ASN A 206 -14.89 2.66 -23.98
CA ASN A 206 -14.88 3.15 -25.39
C ASN A 206 -15.99 4.21 -25.60
N LEU A 207 -15.68 5.50 -25.39
CA LEU A 207 -16.40 6.59 -26.07
C LEU A 207 -15.35 7.33 -26.88
N ASP A 208 -15.65 7.62 -28.15
CA ASP A 208 -14.82 8.51 -28.93
C ASP A 208 -15.02 9.97 -28.48
N HIS A 209 -14.04 10.80 -28.84
CA HIS A 209 -13.89 12.16 -28.36
C HIS A 209 -15.06 13.09 -28.77
N GLU A 210 -15.76 12.77 -29.86
CA GLU A 210 -16.78 13.65 -30.45
C GLU A 210 -18.10 13.60 -29.66
N GLU A 211 -18.48 12.42 -29.14
CA GLU A 211 -19.65 12.29 -28.24
C GLU A 211 -19.43 12.93 -26.86
N ALA A 212 -18.17 13.03 -26.40
CA ALA A 212 -17.83 13.67 -25.14
C ALA A 212 -17.98 15.22 -25.21
N GLU A 213 -17.67 15.81 -26.37
CA GLU A 213 -17.79 17.26 -26.61
C GLU A 213 -19.26 17.72 -26.75
N GLU A 214 -20.10 16.98 -27.48
CA GLU A 214 -21.51 17.37 -27.72
C GLU A 214 -22.33 17.46 -26.42
N ARG A 215 -21.91 16.73 -25.38
CA ARG A 215 -22.58 16.68 -24.07
C ARG A 215 -21.96 17.61 -23.03
N GLY A 216 -20.92 18.37 -23.38
CA GLY A 216 -20.32 19.40 -22.52
C GLY A 216 -19.47 18.87 -21.36
N LEU A 217 -18.80 17.72 -21.54
CA LEU A 217 -18.04 17.01 -20.50
C LEU A 217 -16.52 17.27 -20.57
N THR A 218 -16.06 18.32 -21.26
CA THR A 218 -14.63 18.60 -21.48
C THR A 218 -14.12 19.75 -20.59
N ASP A 219 -13.19 19.45 -19.69
CA ASP A 219 -12.40 20.46 -18.95
C ASP A 219 -11.03 20.76 -19.59
N GLY A 220 -10.84 20.32 -20.84
CA GLY A 220 -9.56 20.45 -21.55
C GLY A 220 -8.55 19.35 -21.24
N THR A 221 -8.95 18.34 -20.47
CA THR A 221 -8.29 17.03 -20.43
C THR A 221 -9.32 15.96 -20.79
N ASP A 222 -9.05 15.15 -21.81
CA ASP A 222 -10.01 14.17 -22.33
C ASP A 222 -10.18 12.97 -21.38
N ARG A 223 -10.95 13.21 -20.31
CA ARG A 223 -11.55 12.30 -19.31
C ARG A 223 -10.77 12.14 -18.00
N LEU A 224 -11.44 12.55 -16.91
CA LEU A 224 -11.32 12.00 -15.57
C LEU A 224 -12.73 11.85 -14.96
N GLN A 225 -13.25 10.62 -14.88
CA GLN A 225 -14.31 10.32 -13.91
C GLN A 225 -13.67 9.46 -12.84
N VAL A 226 -13.59 10.03 -11.64
CA VAL A 226 -13.05 9.33 -10.48
C VAL A 226 -14.20 9.14 -9.52
N TRP A 227 -14.45 7.87 -9.22
CA TRP A 227 -15.00 7.33 -7.99
C TRP A 227 -14.98 8.35 -6.84
N LEU A 228 -16.13 8.56 -6.19
CA LEU A 228 -16.39 9.16 -4.86
C LEU A 228 -17.53 10.19 -4.92
N SER A 229 -18.32 10.21 -3.85
CA SER A 229 -19.28 11.27 -3.50
C SER A 229 -18.67 12.68 -3.58
N ASP A 230 -19.49 13.75 -3.55
CA ASP A 230 -19.15 15.19 -3.71
C ASP A 230 -18.01 15.77 -2.80
N TYR A 231 -17.28 14.93 -2.08
CA TYR A 231 -16.38 15.27 -0.98
C TYR A 231 -14.89 14.91 -1.21
N GLY A 232 -14.52 14.28 -2.34
CA GLY A 232 -13.13 13.90 -2.65
C GLY A 232 -12.27 15.02 -3.26
N ARG A 233 -10.94 14.98 -3.03
CA ARG A 233 -9.93 15.80 -3.73
C ARG A 233 -9.15 14.96 -4.71
N SER A 234 -8.94 15.41 -5.94
CA SER A 234 -8.14 14.73 -6.97
C SER A 234 -6.80 15.40 -7.22
N GLU A 235 -5.70 14.64 -7.24
CA GLU A 235 -4.34 15.17 -7.44
C GLU A 235 -3.46 14.16 -8.19
N PRO A 236 -2.37 14.58 -8.86
CA PRO A 236 -1.35 13.68 -9.39
C PRO A 236 -0.45 13.13 -8.27
N VAL A 237 0.02 11.90 -8.45
CA VAL A 237 1.01 11.22 -7.61
C VAL A 237 2.41 11.69 -8.06
N PRO A 238 3.28 12.16 -7.14
CA PRO A 238 4.68 12.44 -7.44
C PRO A 238 5.40 11.21 -8.00
N ALA A 239 6.29 11.38 -8.98
CA ALA A 239 7.05 10.26 -9.54
C ALA A 239 7.80 9.48 -8.45
N ILE A 240 7.74 8.15 -8.51
CA ILE A 240 8.51 7.24 -7.64
C ILE A 240 9.75 6.81 -8.42
N ARG A 241 10.90 6.68 -7.74
CA ARG A 241 12.10 6.14 -8.39
C ARG A 241 11.90 4.65 -8.65
N PRO A 242 12.08 4.17 -9.89
CA PRO A 242 11.97 2.74 -10.17
C PRO A 242 13.01 1.97 -9.36
N ILE A 243 12.57 0.91 -8.70
CA ILE A 243 13.43 -0.06 -8.02
C ILE A 243 13.96 -0.99 -9.11
N ILE A 244 15.19 -0.73 -9.55
CA ILE A 244 15.92 -1.64 -10.42
C ILE A 244 16.89 -2.38 -9.51
N PRO A 245 16.74 -3.71 -9.32
CA PRO A 245 17.79 -4.51 -8.70
C PRO A 245 19.08 -4.29 -9.50
N GLU A 246 20.14 -3.81 -8.87
CA GLU A 246 21.44 -3.73 -9.54
C GLU A 246 21.83 -5.14 -9.97
N ASP A 247 21.99 -5.35 -11.28
CA ASP A 247 22.54 -6.57 -11.83
C ASP A 247 24.03 -6.57 -11.43
N ASP A 248 24.38 -7.38 -10.43
CA ASP A 248 25.71 -7.49 -9.83
C ASP A 248 26.67 -8.22 -10.81
N THR A 249 26.83 -7.63 -11.99
CA THR A 249 27.74 -8.08 -13.05
C THR A 249 28.54 -6.91 -13.60
N ASP A 250 29.39 -6.30 -12.77
CA ASP A 250 30.70 -5.88 -13.27
C ASP A 250 31.73 -5.71 -12.15
N GLY A 251 32.92 -6.29 -12.31
CA GLY A 251 34.01 -6.14 -11.35
C GLY A 251 34.65 -7.43 -10.81
N ARG A 252 34.63 -8.53 -11.57
CA ARG A 252 35.66 -9.57 -11.44
C ARG A 252 36.63 -9.46 -12.60
N ASP A 253 37.46 -8.41 -12.57
CA ASP A 253 38.74 -8.43 -13.25
C ASP A 253 39.84 -8.78 -12.26
N THR A 254 40.56 -9.83 -12.63
CA THR A 254 41.56 -10.57 -11.90
C THR A 254 42.80 -9.73 -11.59
N GLU A 255 43.12 -9.54 -10.30
CA GLU A 255 44.51 -9.45 -9.87
C GLU A 255 45.04 -10.87 -9.69
N ASP A 256 45.91 -11.31 -10.59
CA ASP A 256 46.96 -12.26 -10.25
C ASP A 256 48.28 -11.69 -10.77
N ALA A 257 49.17 -11.46 -9.81
CA ALA A 257 50.53 -11.01 -9.98
C ALA A 257 51.48 -12.18 -10.28
N ASP A 258 52.69 -11.80 -10.68
CA ASP A 258 53.92 -12.60 -10.71
C ASP A 258 54.10 -13.47 -11.97
N ASP A 259 54.82 -12.91 -12.95
CA ASP A 259 55.97 -13.67 -13.46
C ASP A 259 57.17 -12.74 -13.67
N ARG A 260 58.23 -13.09 -12.97
CA ARG A 260 59.58 -12.54 -13.08
C ARG A 260 60.31 -13.25 -14.21
N ASP A 261 61.45 -12.67 -14.58
CA ASP A 261 62.54 -13.23 -15.37
C ASP A 261 62.41 -13.14 -16.90
N ALA A 262 63.15 -12.19 -17.49
CA ALA A 262 64.41 -12.51 -18.15
C ALA A 262 65.12 -11.24 -18.68
N ASP A 263 66.31 -10.98 -18.14
CA ASP A 263 67.42 -10.30 -18.82
C ASP A 263 67.95 -11.21 -19.95
N ASP A 264 68.02 -10.69 -21.20
CA ASP A 264 69.16 -10.70 -22.14
C ASP A 264 68.73 -10.22 -23.55
#